data_AF-A0A5S9MKU9-F1
#
_entry.id   AF-A0A5S9MKU9-F1
#
_cell.length_a   1.000
_cell.length_b   1.000
_cell.length_c   1.000
_cell.angle_alpha   90.00
_cell.angle_beta   90.00
_cell.angle_gamma   90.00
#
_symmetry.space_group_name_H-M   'P 1'
#
loop_
_entity.id
_entity.type
_entity.pdbx_description
1 polymer ?
#
loop_
_entity_poly.entity_id
_entity_poly.type
_entity_poly.pdbx_seq_one_letter_code
_entity_poly.pdbx_strand_id
1 'polypeptide(L)' 'MQLTSKVPFLLETKLREQGAAFEKGDVFAPFAVVDGQIITGQNPGSSAETARLFVKTIA' A
#
# COMPACT_ATOMS: atom_id res chain seq x y z
N MET A 1 5.73 -20.97 3.42
CA MET A 1 4.42 -21.03 2.74
C MET A 1 4.54 -20.34 1.37
N GLN A 2 4.25 -21.03 0.27
CA GLN A 2 4.16 -20.40 -1.05
C GLN A 2 2.80 -19.69 -1.19
N LEU A 3 2.78 -18.38 -0.94
CA LEU A 3 1.60 -17.51 -1.03
C LEU A 3 0.96 -17.49 -2.43
N THR A 4 1.74 -17.78 -3.47
CA THR A 4 1.30 -17.81 -4.88
C THR A 4 0.22 -18.85 -5.18
N SER A 5 -0.01 -19.82 -4.31
CA SER A 5 -1.09 -20.80 -4.47
C SER A 5 -2.46 -20.31 -3.99
N LYS A 6 -2.52 -19.19 -3.25
CA LYS A 6 -3.75 -18.67 -2.63
C LYS A 6 -4.29 -17.41 -3.29
N VAL A 7 -3.45 -16.69 -4.01
CA VAL A 7 -3.81 -15.44 -4.69
C VAL A 7 -3.39 -15.53 -6.16
N PRO A 8 -4.17 -14.94 -7.08
CA PRO A 8 -3.91 -15.06 -8.53
C PRO A 8 -2.61 -14.37 -8.96
N PHE A 9 -2.08 -13.46 -8.15
CA PHE A 9 -0.80 -12.78 -8.35
C PHE A 9 -0.34 -12.13 -7.04
N LEU A 10 0.94 -11.76 -6.99
CA LEU A 10 1.47 -10.91 -5.94
C LEU A 10 1.26 -9.44 -6.31
N LEU A 11 0.62 -8.68 -5.43
CA LEU A 11 0.26 -7.29 -5.68
C LEU A 11 1.49 -6.41 -5.96
N GLU A 12 2.56 -6.55 -5.17
CA GLU A 12 3.83 -5.82 -5.38
C GLU A 12 4.36 -6.03 -6.81
N THR A 13 4.40 -7.29 -7.28
CA THR A 13 4.85 -7.62 -8.63
C THR A 13 3.99 -6.95 -9.69
N LYS A 14 2.66 -7.05 -9.57
CA LYS A 14 1.75 -6.44 -10.57
C LYS A 14 1.81 -4.92 -10.61
N LEU A 15 1.95 -4.27 -9.45
CA LEU A 15 2.12 -2.81 -9.39
C LEU A 15 3.41 -2.38 -10.09
N ARG A 16 4.53 -3.07 -9.82
CA ARG A 16 5.81 -2.80 -10.48
C ARG A 16 5.76 -3.04 -11.99
N GLU A 17 5.12 -4.12 -12.45
CA GLU A 17 4.92 -4.40 -13.89
C GLU A 17 4.13 -3.29 -14.60
N GLN A 18 3.21 -2.63 -13.90
CA GLN A 18 2.43 -1.50 -14.42
C GLN A 18 3.13 -0.15 -14.28
N GLY A 19 4.39 -0.13 -13.82
CA GLY A 19 5.21 1.07 -13.72
C GLY A 19 5.08 1.85 -12.41
N ALA A 20 4.41 1.29 -11.38
CA ALA A 20 4.31 1.95 -10.08
C ALA A 20 5.62 1.87 -9.29
N ALA A 21 5.99 2.96 -8.62
CA ALA A 21 7.05 3.00 -7.63
C ALA A 21 6.57 2.37 -6.31
N PHE A 22 6.57 1.03 -6.23
CA PHE A 22 6.08 0.33 -5.04
C PHE A 22 7.02 0.52 -3.84
N GLU A 23 6.44 0.96 -2.72
CA GLU A 23 7.07 1.12 -1.41
C GLU A 23 6.40 0.21 -0.37
N LYS A 24 7.16 -0.26 0.62
CA LYS A 24 6.65 -1.01 1.77
C LYS A 24 7.43 -0.69 3.03
N GLY A 25 6.72 -0.65 4.15
CA GLY A 25 7.27 -0.68 5.49
C GLY A 25 7.39 -2.11 6.03
N ASP A 26 7.78 -2.20 7.30
CA ASP A 26 7.95 -3.47 7.99
C ASP A 26 6.68 -4.32 8.01
N VAL A 27 6.86 -5.63 8.07
CA VAL A 27 5.74 -6.59 8.10
C VAL A 27 4.89 -6.31 9.35
N PHE A 28 3.58 -6.16 9.14
CA PHE A 28 2.57 -5.80 10.15
C PHE A 28 2.67 -4.41 10.79
N ALA A 29 3.69 -3.60 10.48
CA ALA A 29 3.74 -2.22 10.91
C ALA A 29 2.76 -1.35 10.09
N PRO A 30 2.12 -0.34 10.69
CA PRO A 30 1.38 0.67 9.92
C PRO A 30 2.31 1.37 8.92
N PHE A 31 1.89 1.40 7.66
CA PHE A 31 2.59 2.07 6.58
C PHE A 31 1.59 2.60 5.54
N ALA A 32 1.68 3.89 5.23
CA ALA A 32 0.87 4.54 4.22
C ALA A 32 1.70 5.61 3.50
N VAL A 33 1.46 5.81 2.21
CA VAL A 33 2.15 6.79 1.37
C VAL A 33 1.15 7.56 0.53
N VAL A 34 1.56 8.74 0.06
CA VAL A 34 0.78 9.60 -0.83
C VAL A 34 1.63 10.07 -2.00
N ASP A 35 1.09 9.98 -3.21
CA ASP A 35 1.63 10.58 -4.42
C ASP A 35 0.52 11.42 -5.09
N GLY A 36 0.64 12.75 -5.00
CA GLY A 36 -0.41 13.68 -5.41
C GLY A 36 -1.74 13.41 -4.68
N GLN A 37 -2.71 12.86 -5.42
CA GLN A 37 -4.04 12.51 -4.90
C GLN A 37 -4.25 10.99 -4.69
N ILE A 38 -3.22 10.17 -4.93
CA ILE A 38 -3.28 8.72 -4.73
C ILE A 38 -2.70 8.39 -3.36
N ILE A 39 -3.52 7.83 -2.48
CA ILE A 39 -3.13 7.44 -1.13
C ILE A 39 -3.30 5.93 -0.99
N THR A 40 -2.29 5.26 -0.46
CA THR A 40 -2.32 3.80 -0.24
C THR A 40 -1.90 3.44 1.17
N GLY A 41 -2.38 2.30 1.66
CA GLY A 41 -2.03 1.73 2.97
C GLY A 41 -1.69 0.24 2.84
N GLN A 42 -0.61 -0.21 3.48
CA GLN A 42 -0.05 -1.54 3.29
C GLN A 42 -0.91 -2.69 3.87
N ASN A 43 -1.51 -2.49 5.04
CA ASN A 43 -2.18 -3.55 5.80
C ASN A 43 -3.29 -2.98 6.70
N PRO A 44 -4.09 -3.82 7.40
CA PRO A 44 -5.16 -3.32 8.27
C PRO A 44 -4.71 -2.33 9.36
N GLY A 45 -3.47 -2.45 9.84
CA GLY A 45 -2.89 -1.51 10.81
C GLY A 45 -2.67 -0.11 10.23
N SER A 46 -2.60 0.03 8.90
CA SER A 46 -2.40 1.31 8.23
C SER A 46 -3.65 2.20 8.14
N SER A 47 -4.85 1.69 8.48
CA SER A 47 -6.11 2.42 8.21
C SER A 47 -6.15 3.83 8.81
N ALA A 48 -5.69 4.00 10.06
CA ALA A 48 -5.68 5.32 10.70
C ALA A 48 -4.70 6.29 10.00
N GLU A 49 -3.54 5.79 9.55
CA GLU A 49 -2.54 6.63 8.89
C GLU A 49 -2.98 7.03 7.48
N THR A 50 -3.57 6.09 6.72
CA THR A 50 -4.18 6.38 5.41
C THR A 50 -5.27 7.46 5.53
N ALA A 51 -6.10 7.42 6.57
CA ALA A 51 -7.13 8.44 6.80
C ALA A 51 -6.53 9.82 7.15
N ARG A 52 -5.45 9.87 7.93
CA ARG A 52 -4.74 11.13 8.22
C ARG A 52 -4.13 11.74 6.96
N LEU A 53 -3.49 10.92 6.12
CA LEU A 53 -2.96 11.38 4.84
C LEU A 53 -4.08 11.92 3.94
N PHE A 54 -5.22 11.22 3.86
CA PHE A 54 -6.37 11.69 3.10
C PHE A 54 -6.84 13.07 3.51
N VAL A 55 -7.11 13.29 4.80
CA VAL A 55 -7.53 14.61 5.30
C VAL A 55 -6.48 15.67 4.99
N LYS A 56 -5.19 15.35 5.13
CA LYS A 56 -4.09 16.27 4.81
C LYS A 56 -4.01 16.61 3.32
N THR A 57 -4.35 15.67 2.43
CA THR A 57 -4.27 15.86 0.96
C THR A 57 -5.41 16.72 0.42
N ILE A 58 -6.58 16.70 1.06
CA ILE A 58 -7.77 17.44 0.58
C ILE A 58 -8.05 18.74 1.34
N ALA A 59 -7.27 19.05 2.37
CA ALA A 59 -7.33 20.30 3.12
C ALA A 59 -6.46 21.39 2.47
#